data_AF-A0A329VUR6-F1
#
_entry.id   AF-A0A329VUR6-F1
#
_cell.length_a   1.000
_cell.length_b   1.000
_cell.length_c   1.000
_cell.angle_alpha   90.00
_cell.angle_beta   90.00
_cell.angle_gamma   90.00
#
_symmetry.space_group_name_H-M   'P 1'
#
loop_
_entity.id
_entity.type
_entity.pdbx_description
1 polymer ?
#
loop_
_entity_poly.entity_id
_entity_poly.type
_entity_poly.pdbx_seq_one_letter_code
_entity_poly.pdbx_strand_id
1 'polypeptide(L)' 'MNDRDREQLLQQLTDVLMNSPLIPEEKLAMMMMQCFNLLLSTQACAIDMKISDGRVLSLKLETPAVKH' A
#
# COMPACT_ATOMS: atom_id res chain seq x y z
N MET A 1 4.01 -12.71 -11.69
CA MET A 1 2.66 -12.22 -12.03
C MET A 1 2.70 -11.78 -13.48
N ASN A 2 1.82 -12.30 -14.34
CA ASN A 2 1.75 -11.80 -15.72
C ASN A 2 1.02 -10.43 -15.74
N ASP A 3 1.15 -9.67 -16.82
CA ASP A 3 0.60 -8.30 -16.87
C ASP A 3 -0.92 -8.27 -16.74
N ARG A 4 -1.61 -9.31 -17.22
CA ARG A 4 -3.07 -9.44 -17.13
C ARG A 4 -3.54 -9.64 -15.70
N ASP A 5 -2.90 -10.53 -14.94
CA ASP A 5 -3.22 -10.77 -13.53
C ASP A 5 -3.03 -9.50 -12.70
N ARG A 6 -1.98 -8.73 -13.02
CA ARG A 6 -1.70 -7.43 -12.41
C ARG A 6 -2.80 -6.40 -12.70
N GLU A 7 -3.18 -6.25 -13.96
CA GLU A 7 -4.22 -5.32 -14.40
C GLU A 7 -5.59 -5.67 -13.78
N GLN A 8 -5.93 -6.95 -13.77
CA GLN A 8 -7.18 -7.42 -13.16
C GLN A 8 -7.22 -7.12 -11.66
N LEU A 9 -6.13 -7.37 -10.93
CA LEU A 9 -6.04 -7.07 -9.51
C LEU A 9 -6.13 -5.56 -9.24
N LEU A 10 -5.47 -4.73 -10.06
CA LEU A 10 -5.55 -3.27 -9.96
C LEU A 10 -6.98 -2.75 -10.19
N GLN A 11 -7.68 -3.30 -11.19
CA GLN A 11 -9.06 -2.91 -11.46
C GLN A 11 -9.98 -3.27 -10.28
N GLN A 12 -9.86 -4.48 -9.74
CA GLN A 12 -10.65 -4.92 -8.59
C GLN A 12 -10.43 -4.04 -7.36
N LEU A 13 -9.17 -3.68 -7.06
CA LEU A 13 -8.85 -2.76 -5.98
C LEU A 13 -9.46 -1.37 -6.20
N THR A 14 -9.35 -0.87 -7.43
CA THR A 14 -9.90 0.44 -7.81
C THR A 14 -11.42 0.46 -7.65
N ASP A 15 -12.10 -0.57 -8.14
CA ASP A 15 -13.56 -0.66 -8.05
C ASP A 15 -14.04 -0.71 -6.59
N VAL A 16 -13.36 -1.48 -5.72
CA VAL A 16 -13.69 -1.55 -4.28
C VAL A 16 -13.49 -0.19 -3.61
N LEU A 17 -12.38 0.49 -3.90
CA LEU A 17 -12.08 1.81 -3.32
C LEU A 17 -13.06 2.88 -3.81
N MET A 18 -13.36 2.92 -5.11
CA MET A 18 -14.20 3.96 -5.70
C MET A 18 -15.67 3.81 -5.32
N ASN A 19 -16.17 2.57 -5.22
CA ASN A 19 -17.56 2.30 -4.84
C ASN A 19 -17.79 2.24 -3.31
N SER A 20 -16.72 2.32 -2.52
CA SER A 20 -16.83 2.39 -1.06
C SER A 20 -17.48 3.71 -0.61
N PRO A 21 -18.39 3.67 0.39
CA PRO A 21 -19.04 4.86 0.95
C PRO A 21 -18.11 5.71 1.83
N LEU A 22 -16.88 5.26 2.08
CA LEU A 22 -15.89 5.96 2.89
C LEU A 22 -15.50 7.30 2.28
N ILE A 23 -15.07 8.25 3.11
CA ILE A 23 -14.46 9.49 2.62
C ILE A 23 -13.01 9.24 2.14
N PRO A 24 -12.42 10.13 1.33
CA PRO A 24 -11.06 9.94 0.79
C PRO A 24 -10.00 9.63 1.86
N GLU A 25 -10.07 10.28 3.02
CA GLU A 25 -9.14 10.10 4.13
C GLU A 25 -9.24 8.68 4.73
N GLU A 26 -10.45 8.16 4.88
CA GLU A 26 -10.70 6.80 5.36
C GLU A 26 -10.24 5.75 4.34
N LYS A 27 -10.43 6.01 3.04
CA LYS A 27 -9.91 5.15 1.97
C LYS A 27 -8.38 5.10 2.02
N LEU A 28 -7.73 6.24 2.19
CA LEU A 28 -6.28 6.32 2.33
C LEU A 28 -5.80 5.55 3.57
N ALA A 29 -6.46 5.72 4.72
CA ALA A 29 -6.13 5.00 5.94
C ALA A 29 -6.24 3.47 5.76
N MET A 30 -7.30 2.97 5.11
CA MET A 30 -7.43 1.55 4.81
C MET A 30 -6.31 1.04 3.88
N MET A 31 -5.96 1.82 2.85
CA MET A 31 -4.85 1.46 1.96
C MET A 31 -3.52 1.36 2.72
N MET A 32 -3.27 2.29 3.64
CA MET A 32 -2.09 2.24 4.51
C MET A 32 -2.09 1.00 5.40
N MET A 33 -3.22 0.64 6.01
CA MET A 33 -3.34 -0.58 6.83
C MET A 33 -3.07 -1.84 6.03
N GLN A 34 -3.52 -1.91 4.77
CA GLN A 34 -3.25 -3.08 3.93
C GLN A 34 -1.81 -3.14 3.44
N CYS A 35 -1.20 -2.01 3.10
CA CYS A 35 0.23 -1.97 2.83
C CYS A 35 1.05 -2.42 4.06
N PHE A 36 0.65 -2.04 5.27
CA PHE A 36 1.26 -2.51 6.51
C PHE A 36 1.14 -4.03 6.68
N ASN A 37 -0.05 -4.61 6.48
CA ASN A 37 -0.24 -6.06 6.57
C ASN A 37 0.59 -6.84 5.54
N LEU A 38 0.73 -6.30 4.32
CA LEU A 38 1.58 -6.88 3.27
C LEU A 38 3.08 -6.77 3.59
N LEU A 39 3.52 -5.66 4.19
CA LEU A 39 4.89 -5.51 4.69
C LEU A 39 5.20 -6.57 5.74
N LEU A 40 4.30 -6.75 6.72
CA LEU A 40 4.45 -7.77 7.76
C LEU A 40 4.52 -9.19 7.17
N SER A 41 3.66 -9.53 6.20
CA SER A 41 3.62 -10.88 5.62
C SER A 41 4.85 -11.20 4.77
N THR A 42 5.47 -10.18 4.18
CA THR A 42 6.69 -10.32 3.37
C THR A 42 7.97 -10.23 4.20
N GLN A 43 7.87 -10.02 5.52
CA GLN A 43 9.00 -9.70 6.41
C GLN A 43 9.82 -8.50 5.91
N ALA A 44 9.22 -7.64 5.09
CA ALA A 44 9.87 -6.47 4.54
C ALA A 44 9.72 -5.30 5.52
N CYS A 45 10.84 -4.66 5.85
CA CYS A 45 10.84 -3.46 6.68
C CYS A 45 10.50 -2.19 5.88
N ALA A 46 10.53 -2.27 4.56
CA ALA A 46 10.28 -1.14 3.67
C ALA A 46 9.75 -1.59 2.30
N ILE A 47 8.91 -0.75 1.68
CA ILE A 47 8.57 -0.82 0.26
C ILE A 47 8.93 0.52 -0.37
N ASP A 48 9.70 0.47 -1.46
CA ASP A 48 10.01 1.61 -2.30
C ASP A 48 9.30 1.46 -3.65
N MET A 49 8.55 2.49 -4.02
CA MET A 49 7.85 2.56 -5.31
C MET A 49 8.39 3.74 -6.11
N LYS A 50 9.02 3.45 -7.26
CA LYS A 50 9.40 4.48 -8.22
C LYS A 50 8.18 4.93 -9.00
N ILE A 51 7.87 6.22 -8.95
CA ILE A 51 6.79 6.82 -9.74
C ILE A 51 7.32 7.36 -11.07
N SER A 52 6.43 7.56 -12.03
CA SER A 52 6.77 7.87 -13.44
C SER A 52 7.57 9.16 -13.61
N ASP A 53 7.44 10.11 -12.68
CA ASP A 53 8.22 11.36 -12.67
C ASP A 53 9.65 11.21 -12.08
N GLY A 54 10.04 9.99 -11.72
CA GLY A 54 11.37 9.68 -11.19
C GLY A 54 11.49 9.79 -9.67
N ARG A 55 10.49 10.29 -8.94
CA ARG A 55 10.48 10.27 -7.48
C ARG A 55 10.27 8.85 -6.94
N VAL A 56 10.64 8.65 -5.68
CA VAL A 56 10.43 7.38 -4.94
C VAL A 56 9.51 7.64 -3.77
N LEU A 57 8.42 6.87 -3.70
CA LEU A 57 7.55 6.79 -2.53
C LEU A 57 8.02 5.62 -1.66
N SER A 58 8.46 5.92 -0.45
CA SER A 58 8.93 4.92 0.51
C SER A 58 7.95 4.77 1.67
N LEU A 59 7.53 3.54 1.97
CA LEU A 59 6.84 3.19 3.20
C LEU A 59 7.76 2.32 4.05
N LYS A 60 8.07 2.77 5.27
CA LYS A 60 9.00 2.07 6.18
C LYS A 60 8.32 1.79 7.52
N LEU A 61 8.53 0.59 8.04
CA LEU A 61 8.16 0.24 9.40
C LEU A 61 9.28 0.74 10.33
N GLU A 62 9.01 1.80 11.08
CA GLU A 62 9.92 2.22 12.13
C GLU A 62 9.86 1.24 13.29
N THR A 63 11.03 0.81 13.77
CA THR A 63 11.11 0.05 15.01
C THR A 63 10.76 1.00 16.15
N PRO A 64 9.82 0.65 17.05
CA PRO A 64 9.52 1.49 18.20
C PRO A 64 10.80 1.72 18.99
N ALA A 65 11.15 2.99 19.24
CA ALA A 65 12.27 3.30 20.12
C ALA A 65 11.94 2.73 21.51
N VAL A 66 12.60 1.65 21.89
CA VAL A 66 12.51 1.11 23.24
C VAL A 66 13.13 2.17 24.15
N LYS A 67 12.29 2.91 24.87
CA LYS A 67 12.74 3.77 25.96
C LYS A 67 13.13 2.86 27.12
N HIS A 68 14.42 2.64 27.29
CA HIS A 68 15.00 2.02 28.48
C HIS A 68 14.89 2.93 29.69
#